data_AF-A0AAD5CJU2-F1
#
_entry.id   AF-A0AAD5CJU2-F1
#
_cell.length_a   1.000
_cell.length_b   1.000
_cell.length_c   1.000
_cell.angle_alpha   90.00
_cell.angle_beta   90.00
_cell.angle_gamma   90.00
#
_symmetry.space_group_name_H-M   'P 1'
#
loop_
_entity.id
_entity.type
_entity.pdbx_description
1 polymer ?
#
loop_
_entity_poly.entity_id
_entity_poly.type
_entity_poly.pdbx_seq_one_letter_code
_entity_poly.pdbx_strand_id
1 'polypeptide(L)'
;MVMIWVYTSWLIFRGDVVQVSTQVARNGKNSMRRDWLLRDYKTGEMLIRASSNWVMMNKVTGRLSKIPDEVRGEIECHFVNGPPVVDDDCRKLPKLEEATADYVRNCLTPRWNDFDVNQHVNNVKYIGWILESAPQEKYELASITLEYRRECRKNSVAAVSALGVEIVKAQTKWRPKYTR
;
A
#
# COMPACT_ATOMS: atom_id res chain seq x y z
N MET A 1 -6.81 -7.44 -6.32
CA MET A 1 -5.40 -7.00 -6.33
C MET A 1 -5.39 -5.50 -6.14
N VAL A 2 -5.04 -5.05 -4.93
CA VAL A 2 -4.82 -3.63 -4.66
C VAL A 2 -3.33 -3.37 -4.55
N MET A 3 -2.69 -2.95 -5.63
CA MET A 3 -1.25 -2.75 -5.59
C MET A 3 -0.94 -1.40 -4.98
N ILE A 4 -0.57 -1.35 -3.70
CA ILE A 4 -0.21 -0.10 -3.01
C ILE A 4 1.29 0.06 -3.13
N TRP A 5 1.70 1.15 -3.76
CA TRP A 5 3.05 1.66 -3.69
C TRP A 5 3.04 2.80 -2.69
N VAL A 6 3.94 2.82 -1.72
CA VAL A 6 4.18 4.00 -0.88
C VAL A 6 5.65 4.33 -0.99
N TYR A 7 5.96 5.56 -1.40
CA TYR A 7 7.31 6.12 -1.40
C TYR A 7 7.36 7.22 -0.35
N THR A 8 8.21 7.04 0.64
CA THR A 8 8.46 7.98 1.74
C THR A 8 9.80 8.63 1.51
N SER A 9 9.82 9.95 1.34
CA SER A 9 11.08 10.70 1.20
C SER A 9 11.52 11.40 2.49
N TRP A 10 10.62 11.49 3.49
CA TRP A 10 10.85 12.23 4.73
C TRP A 10 10.03 11.64 5.91
N LEU A 11 10.55 11.81 7.12
CA LEU A 11 9.87 11.49 8.38
C LEU A 11 8.77 12.52 8.66
N ILE A 12 7.56 12.05 9.02
CA ILE A 12 6.48 12.89 9.55
C ILE A 12 6.57 12.83 11.07
N PHE A 13 6.74 13.98 11.73
CA PHE A 13 6.82 14.06 13.19
C PHE A 13 5.45 14.36 13.80
N ARG A 14 5.32 14.01 15.09
CA ARG A 14 4.10 14.27 15.85
C ARG A 14 3.89 15.78 15.99
N GLY A 15 2.80 16.28 15.40
CA GLY A 15 2.46 17.71 15.39
C GLY A 15 2.58 18.37 14.00
N ASP A 16 3.11 17.66 13.01
CA ASP A 16 3.15 18.16 11.63
C ASP A 16 1.75 18.17 11.02
N VAL A 17 1.48 19.20 10.21
CA VAL A 17 0.25 19.31 9.42
C VAL A 17 0.59 18.94 7.99
N VAL A 18 -0.10 17.94 7.46
CA VAL A 18 0.09 17.46 6.09
C VAL A 18 -1.17 17.70 5.26
N GLN A 19 -0.97 18.09 4.02
CA GLN A 19 -2.03 18.16 3.02
C GLN A 19 -2.08 16.83 2.28
N VAL A 20 -3.26 16.18 2.31
CA VAL A 20 -3.51 14.94 1.57
C VAL A 20 -4.35 15.26 0.33
N SER A 21 -3.82 14.94 -0.84
CA SER A 21 -4.56 15.02 -2.11
C SER A 21 -4.71 13.64 -2.71
N THR A 22 -5.90 13.32 -3.24
CA THR A 22 -6.16 12.06 -3.93
C THR A 22 -6.88 12.30 -5.24
N GLN A 23 -6.55 11.47 -6.23
CA GLN A 23 -7.18 11.49 -7.54
C GLN A 23 -7.44 10.05 -7.99
N VAL A 24 -8.47 9.88 -8.80
CA VAL A 24 -8.81 8.59 -9.41
C VAL A 24 -8.60 8.68 -10.91
N ALA A 25 -8.10 7.61 -11.51
CA ALA A 25 -7.86 7.52 -12.94
C ALA A 25 -8.27 6.13 -13.44
N ARG A 26 -8.62 6.05 -14.73
CA ARG A 26 -8.88 4.77 -15.36
C ARG A 26 -7.58 3.96 -15.44
N ASN A 27 -7.64 2.66 -15.11
CA ASN A 27 -6.52 1.75 -15.34
C ASN A 27 -7.00 0.50 -16.09
N GLY A 28 -6.79 0.43 -17.40
CA GLY A 28 -7.31 -0.67 -18.22
C GLY A 28 -8.85 -0.71 -18.29
N LYS A 29 -9.42 -1.90 -18.53
CA LYS A 29 -10.87 -2.07 -18.78
C LYS A 29 -11.71 -2.22 -17.51
N ASN A 30 -11.19 -2.93 -16.50
CA ASN A 30 -11.93 -3.36 -15.30
C ASN A 30 -11.26 -2.95 -13.99
N SER A 31 -10.32 -2.01 -14.05
CA SER A 31 -9.64 -1.47 -12.88
C SER A 31 -9.63 0.05 -12.89
N MET A 32 -9.49 0.60 -11.69
CA MET A 32 -9.26 2.02 -11.47
C MET A 32 -7.96 2.18 -10.68
N ARG A 33 -7.20 3.22 -10.97
CA ARG A 33 -6.06 3.64 -10.18
C ARG A 33 -6.51 4.76 -9.26
N ARG A 34 -6.05 4.75 -8.02
CA ARG A 34 -6.19 5.87 -7.09
C ARG A 34 -4.80 6.28 -6.62
N ASP A 35 -4.45 7.51 -6.91
CA ASP A 35 -3.19 8.11 -6.53
C ASP A 35 -3.38 9.00 -5.30
N TRP A 36 -2.33 9.11 -4.50
CA TRP A 36 -2.25 9.90 -3.29
C TRP A 36 -0.94 10.69 -3.26
N LEU A 37 -1.06 11.97 -2.92
CA LEU A 37 0.06 12.89 -2.72
C LEU A 37 -0.08 13.46 -1.32
N LEU A 38 0.95 13.27 -0.49
CA LEU A 38 1.04 13.93 0.81
C LEU A 38 2.13 14.99 0.73
N ARG A 39 1.78 16.21 1.12
CA ARG A 39 2.68 17.36 1.16
C ARG A 39 2.75 17.93 2.56
N ASP A 40 3.90 18.47 2.93
CA ASP A 40 3.99 19.32 4.11
C ASP A 40 3.15 20.59 3.86
N TYR A 41 2.28 20.93 4.83
CA TYR A 41 1.35 22.04 4.65
C TYR A 41 2.05 23.40 4.63
N LYS A 42 3.18 23.55 5.33
CA LYS A 42 3.90 24.82 5.45
C LYS A 42 4.85 25.04 4.27
N THR A 43 5.60 24.01 3.88
CA THR A 43 6.63 24.10 2.84
C THR A 43 6.12 23.73 1.45
N GLY A 44 5.01 22.99 1.36
CA GLY A 44 4.49 22.43 0.11
C GLY A 44 5.32 21.28 -0.46
N GLU A 45 6.36 20.85 0.27
CA GLU A 45 7.26 19.78 -0.15
C GLU A 45 6.53 18.43 -0.19
N MET A 46 6.84 17.63 -1.22
CA MET A 46 6.30 16.29 -1.36
C MET A 46 6.92 15.35 -0.32
N LEU A 47 6.11 14.79 0.57
CA LEU A 47 6.54 13.85 1.60
C LEU A 47 6.36 12.41 1.15
N ILE A 48 5.14 12.09 0.70
CA ILE A 48 4.73 10.73 0.33
C ILE A 48 4.02 10.75 -1.02
N ARG A 49 4.37 9.77 -1.85
CA ARG A 49 3.64 9.41 -3.07
C ARG A 49 3.13 8.00 -2.93
N ALA A 50 1.84 7.81 -3.23
CA ALA A 50 1.29 6.46 -3.27
C ALA A 50 0.33 6.27 -4.44
N SER A 51 0.32 5.05 -4.97
CA SER A 51 -0.65 4.64 -5.99
C SER A 51 -1.26 3.30 -5.60
N SER A 52 -2.55 3.14 -5.87
CA SER A 52 -3.31 1.94 -5.56
C SER A 52 -4.16 1.52 -6.76
N ASN A 53 -4.08 0.26 -7.16
CA ASN A 53 -4.98 -0.30 -8.18
C ASN A 53 -6.22 -0.91 -7.54
N TRP A 54 -7.40 -0.77 -8.11
CA TRP A 54 -8.65 -1.28 -7.54
C TRP A 54 -9.42 -2.04 -8.60
N VAL A 55 -10.01 -3.15 -8.19
CA VAL A 55 -10.79 -4.06 -9.04
C VAL A 55 -12.09 -4.39 -8.35
N MET A 56 -13.15 -4.58 -9.13
CA MET A 56 -14.42 -5.06 -8.60
C MET A 56 -14.35 -6.56 -8.34
N MET A 57 -14.89 -6.98 -7.21
CA MET A 57 -15.02 -8.39 -6.84
C MET A 57 -16.50 -8.73 -6.63
N ASN A 58 -16.93 -9.86 -7.18
CA ASN A 58 -18.25 -10.38 -6.90
C ASN A 58 -18.26 -11.00 -5.50
N LYS A 59 -19.10 -10.47 -4.60
CA LYS A 59 -19.17 -10.90 -3.19
C LYS A 59 -19.60 -12.36 -3.01
N VAL A 60 -20.41 -12.91 -3.92
CA VAL A 60 -20.92 -14.29 -3.85
C VAL A 60 -19.87 -15.29 -4.35
N THR A 61 -19.25 -15.00 -5.50
CA THR A 61 -18.31 -15.94 -6.13
C THR A 61 -16.86 -15.73 -5.71
N GLY A 62 -16.52 -14.58 -5.11
CA GLY A 62 -15.15 -14.18 -4.78
C GLY A 62 -14.26 -13.93 -6.01
N ARG A 63 -14.84 -13.90 -7.22
CA ARG A 63 -14.11 -13.71 -8.48
C ARG A 63 -14.10 -12.24 -8.90
N LEU A 64 -13.09 -11.88 -9.69
CA LEU A 64 -13.03 -10.56 -10.33
C LEU A 64 -14.26 -10.37 -11.22
N SER A 65 -14.88 -9.21 -11.11
CA SER A 65 -16.02 -8.80 -11.91
C SER A 65 -15.65 -7.61 -12.79
N LYS A 66 -16.36 -7.47 -13.92
CA LYS A 66 -16.38 -6.20 -14.65
C LYS A 66 -17.05 -5.14 -13.77
N ILE A 67 -16.69 -3.88 -14.01
CA ILE A 67 -17.41 -2.73 -13.46
C ILE A 67 -18.73 -2.62 -14.26
N PRO A 68 -19.90 -2.71 -13.60
CA PRO A 68 -21.19 -2.51 -14.26
C PRO A 68 -21.27 -1.13 -14.92
N ASP A 69 -22.01 -1.01 -16.02
CA ASP A 69 -22.05 0.22 -16.82
C ASP A 69 -22.70 1.38 -16.05
N GLU A 70 -23.62 1.09 -15.15
CA GLU A 70 -24.25 2.07 -14.27
C GLU A 70 -23.21 2.69 -13.32
N VAL A 71 -22.44 1.83 -12.64
CA VAL A 71 -21.37 2.27 -11.73
C VAL A 71 -20.28 3.00 -12.49
N ARG A 72 -19.96 2.52 -13.70
CA ARG A 72 -19.00 3.17 -14.60
C ARG A 72 -19.45 4.60 -14.93
N GLY A 73 -20.70 4.79 -15.30
CA GLY A 73 -21.26 6.12 -15.61
C GLY A 73 -21.16 7.10 -14.44
N GLU A 74 -21.30 6.62 -13.20
CA GLU A 74 -21.15 7.44 -11.99
C GLU A 74 -19.70 7.83 -11.69
N ILE A 75 -18.73 6.93 -11.91
CA ILE A 75 -17.34 7.16 -11.52
C ILE A 75 -16.48 7.78 -12.61
N GLU A 76 -16.83 7.60 -13.88
CA GLU A 76 -15.98 8.02 -15.01
C GLU A 76 -15.79 9.54 -15.07
N CYS A 77 -16.78 10.33 -14.65
CA CYS A 77 -16.68 11.80 -14.60
C CYS A 77 -15.62 12.30 -13.60
N HIS A 78 -15.24 11.46 -12.63
CA HIS A 78 -14.21 11.78 -11.64
C HIS A 78 -12.80 11.39 -12.09
N PHE A 79 -12.65 10.67 -13.21
CA PHE A 79 -11.36 10.20 -13.66
C PHE A 79 -10.52 11.35 -14.23
N VAL A 80 -9.35 11.54 -13.65
CA VAL A 80 -8.34 12.45 -14.19
C VAL A 80 -7.54 11.75 -15.29
N ASN A 81 -7.30 12.46 -16.38
CA ASN A 81 -6.38 12.03 -17.41
C ASN A 81 -4.97 12.49 -17.01
N GLY A 82 -4.11 11.55 -16.63
CA GLY A 82 -2.74 11.86 -16.24
C GLY A 82 -1.90 10.61 -16.01
N PRO A 83 -0.56 10.73 -16.13
CA PRO A 83 0.34 9.63 -15.82
C PRO A 83 0.20 9.24 -14.34
N PRO A 84 0.54 7.98 -13.98
CA PRO A 84 0.67 7.58 -12.59
C PRO A 84 1.58 8.53 -11.80
N VAL A 85 1.23 8.78 -10.55
CA VAL A 85 2.10 9.55 -9.61
C VAL A 85 3.36 8.76 -9.23
N VAL A 86 3.28 7.44 -9.35
CA VAL A 86 4.34 6.48 -9.07
C VAL A 86 4.48 5.62 -10.32
N ASP A 87 5.69 5.57 -10.88
CA ASP A 87 5.98 4.69 -12.01
C ASP A 87 5.82 3.22 -11.59
N ASP A 88 4.95 2.50 -12.31
CA ASP A 88 4.73 1.09 -12.08
C ASP A 88 5.75 0.31 -12.91
N ASP A 89 6.78 -0.22 -12.25
CA ASP A 89 7.77 -1.10 -12.88
C ASP A 89 7.15 -2.41 -13.39
N CYS A 90 5.86 -2.69 -13.11
CA CYS A 90 5.09 -3.87 -13.50
C CYS A 90 5.74 -5.21 -13.11
N ARG A 91 6.78 -5.17 -12.28
CA ARG A 91 7.50 -6.35 -11.81
C ARG A 91 6.62 -7.06 -10.80
N LYS A 92 6.17 -8.26 -11.16
CA LYS A 92 5.51 -9.15 -10.20
C LYS A 92 6.46 -9.42 -9.05
N LEU A 93 5.97 -9.24 -7.83
CA LEU A 93 6.74 -9.62 -6.65
C LEU A 93 6.99 -11.14 -6.70
N PRO A 94 8.26 -11.59 -6.65
CA PRO A 94 8.55 -13.01 -6.61
C PRO A 94 7.91 -13.61 -5.35
N LYS A 95 7.32 -14.80 -5.50
CA LYS A 95 6.74 -15.49 -4.34
C LYS A 95 7.90 -15.98 -3.47
N LEU A 96 7.91 -15.56 -2.21
CA LEU A 96 8.85 -16.09 -1.22
C LEU A 96 8.45 -17.53 -0.86
N GLU A 97 9.43 -18.43 -0.84
CA GLU A 97 9.26 -19.78 -0.29
C GLU A 97 9.60 -19.79 1.20
N GLU A 98 8.81 -20.50 2.01
CA GLU A 98 9.03 -20.54 3.46
C GLU A 98 10.39 -21.17 3.83
N ALA A 99 10.87 -22.13 3.02
CA ALA A 99 12.15 -22.79 3.23
C ALA A 99 13.36 -21.84 3.06
N THR A 100 13.17 -20.72 2.37
CA THR A 100 14.22 -19.71 2.15
C THR A 100 14.02 -18.47 3.02
N ALA A 101 13.03 -18.45 3.93
CA ALA A 101 12.77 -17.29 4.77
C ALA A 101 13.72 -17.23 5.97
N ASP A 102 14.33 -16.08 6.19
CA ASP A 102 15.17 -15.81 7.37
C ASP A 102 14.34 -15.66 8.64
N TYR A 103 13.10 -15.18 8.50
CA TYR A 103 12.16 -14.98 9.60
C TYR A 103 10.77 -15.45 9.22
N VAL A 104 10.15 -16.23 10.10
CA VAL A 104 8.78 -16.69 9.95
C VAL A 104 8.02 -16.46 11.25
N ARG A 105 6.91 -15.74 11.17
CA ARG A 105 5.97 -15.55 12.28
C ARG A 105 4.62 -16.16 11.93
N ASN A 106 4.25 -17.17 12.69
CA ASN A 106 3.01 -17.91 12.52
C ASN A 106 1.91 -17.45 13.49
N CYS A 107 0.71 -17.99 13.30
CA CYS A 107 -0.42 -17.83 14.22
C CYS A 107 -0.92 -16.38 14.38
N LEU A 108 -0.78 -15.57 13.34
CA LEU A 108 -1.34 -14.22 13.32
C LEU A 108 -2.85 -14.33 13.13
N THR A 109 -3.59 -13.86 14.14
CA THR A 109 -5.05 -13.88 14.14
C THR A 109 -5.59 -12.46 14.23
N PRO A 110 -6.59 -12.10 13.39
CA PRO A 110 -7.21 -10.78 13.45
C PRO A 110 -8.07 -10.65 14.71
N ARG A 111 -8.00 -9.48 15.35
CA ARG A 111 -8.89 -9.07 16.44
C ARG A 111 -10.18 -8.49 15.87
N TRP A 112 -11.19 -8.34 16.73
CA TRP A 112 -12.48 -7.75 16.34
C TRP A 112 -12.35 -6.38 15.65
N ASN A 113 -11.45 -5.53 16.13
CA ASN A 113 -11.23 -4.19 15.56
C ASN A 113 -10.41 -4.19 14.26
N ASP A 114 -9.90 -5.36 13.84
CA ASP A 114 -9.14 -5.47 12.59
C ASP A 114 -10.06 -5.70 11.37
N PHE A 115 -11.38 -5.88 11.57
CA PHE A 115 -12.34 -6.09 10.49
C PHE A 115 -12.86 -4.78 9.90
N ASP A 116 -13.04 -4.76 8.58
CA ASP A 116 -13.73 -3.71 7.85
C ASP A 116 -15.25 -3.95 7.81
N VAL A 117 -15.98 -3.01 7.21
CA VAL A 117 -17.44 -3.09 7.03
C VAL A 117 -17.90 -4.27 6.18
N ASN A 118 -17.00 -4.88 5.39
CA ASN A 118 -17.28 -6.09 4.60
C ASN A 118 -16.96 -7.38 5.36
N GLN A 119 -16.60 -7.30 6.65
CA GLN A 119 -16.17 -8.43 7.48
C GLN A 119 -14.87 -9.09 7.00
N HIS A 120 -14.05 -8.35 6.27
CA HIS A 120 -12.71 -8.75 5.87
C HIS A 120 -11.68 -8.07 6.75
N VAL A 121 -10.52 -8.68 6.92
CA VAL A 121 -9.40 -8.02 7.61
C VAL A 121 -8.98 -6.80 6.80
N ASN A 122 -8.88 -5.65 7.47
CA ASN A 122 -8.51 -4.38 6.85
C ASN A 122 -7.12 -4.49 6.19
N ASN A 123 -6.96 -3.96 4.98
CA ASN A 123 -5.69 -3.95 4.25
C ASN A 123 -4.51 -3.37 5.06
N VAL A 124 -4.77 -2.40 5.95
CA VAL A 124 -3.76 -1.80 6.83
C VAL A 124 -3.23 -2.80 7.86
N LYS A 125 -4.03 -3.79 8.27
CA LYS A 125 -3.61 -4.80 9.25
C LYS A 125 -2.48 -5.67 8.72
N TYR A 126 -2.54 -6.03 7.44
CA TYR A 126 -1.45 -6.78 6.79
C TYR A 126 -0.14 -6.01 6.82
N ILE A 127 -0.18 -4.69 6.61
CA ILE A 127 1.00 -3.83 6.68
C ILE A 127 1.61 -3.87 8.08
N GLY A 128 0.78 -3.79 9.12
CA GLY A 128 1.23 -3.95 10.51
C GLY A 128 1.95 -5.28 10.74
N TRP A 129 1.35 -6.40 10.32
CA TRP A 129 1.98 -7.73 10.44
C TRP A 129 3.31 -7.85 9.69
N ILE A 130 3.44 -7.20 8.53
CA ILE A 130 4.69 -7.17 7.74
C ILE A 130 5.75 -6.35 8.47
N LEU A 131 5.42 -5.12 8.91
CA LEU A 131 6.36 -4.22 9.55
C LEU A 131 6.80 -4.69 10.95
N GLU A 132 5.93 -5.38 11.69
CA GLU A 132 6.30 -6.02 12.96
C GLU A 132 7.30 -7.17 12.78
N SER A 133 7.37 -7.75 11.58
CA SER A 133 8.28 -8.84 11.24
C SER A 133 9.63 -8.33 10.73
N ALA A 134 9.75 -7.03 10.41
CA ALA A 134 10.98 -6.40 9.95
C ALA A 134 11.83 -5.91 11.13
N PRO A 135 13.18 -5.93 11.04
CA PRO A 135 14.06 -5.43 12.09
C PRO A 135 13.90 -3.90 12.25
N GLN A 136 13.34 -3.46 13.37
CA GLN A 136 12.90 -2.06 13.59
C GLN A 136 14.03 -1.08 13.92
N GLU A 137 15.17 -1.54 14.40
CA GLU A 137 16.11 -0.67 15.14
C GLU A 137 17.14 0.07 14.26
N LYS A 138 17.22 -0.21 12.95
CA LYS A 138 18.32 0.30 12.11
C LYS A 138 17.89 0.96 10.81
N TYR A 139 16.61 0.91 10.45
CA TYR A 139 16.17 1.26 9.11
C TYR A 139 14.91 2.11 9.14
N GLU A 140 14.86 3.07 8.22
CA GLU A 140 13.65 3.83 7.92
C GLU A 140 13.00 3.25 6.66
N LEU A 141 11.68 3.18 6.64
CA LEU A 141 10.95 2.76 5.46
C LEU A 141 11.13 3.81 4.36
N ALA A 142 11.69 3.43 3.22
CA ALA A 142 11.84 4.29 2.03
C ALA A 142 10.77 4.00 0.97
N SER A 143 10.44 2.71 0.79
CA SER A 143 9.37 2.29 -0.10
C SER A 143 8.75 0.97 0.35
N ILE A 144 7.49 0.76 -0.02
CA ILE A 144 6.80 -0.53 0.13
C ILE A 144 5.91 -0.78 -1.08
N THR A 145 5.91 -2.03 -1.53
CA THR A 145 5.08 -2.53 -2.63
C THR A 145 4.29 -3.72 -2.13
N LEU A 146 2.98 -3.71 -2.32
CA LEU A 146 2.09 -4.74 -1.80
C LEU A 146 1.25 -5.37 -2.91
N GLU A 147 1.21 -6.70 -2.97
CA GLU A 147 0.31 -7.46 -3.86
C GLU A 147 -0.69 -8.30 -3.06
N TYR A 148 -1.93 -7.84 -2.96
CA TYR A 148 -3.00 -8.60 -2.28
C TYR A 148 -3.61 -9.64 -3.22
N ARG A 149 -3.52 -10.92 -2.82
CA ARG A 149 -4.03 -12.07 -3.58
C ARG A 149 -5.24 -12.75 -2.95
N ARG A 150 -5.40 -12.68 -1.63
CA ARG A 150 -6.49 -13.34 -0.90
C ARG A 150 -6.90 -12.51 0.32
N GLU A 151 -8.19 -12.53 0.62
CA GLU A 151 -8.77 -11.87 1.78
C GLU A 151 -8.75 -12.81 3.00
N CYS A 152 -8.53 -12.25 4.20
CA CYS A 152 -8.67 -12.96 5.47
C CYS A 152 -10.00 -12.61 6.12
N ARG A 153 -10.59 -13.58 6.81
CA ARG A 153 -11.85 -13.49 7.56
C ARG A 153 -11.61 -13.79 9.04
N LYS A 154 -12.68 -13.76 9.84
CA LYS A 154 -12.62 -13.92 11.30
C LYS A 154 -11.82 -15.13 11.79
N ASN A 155 -11.92 -16.26 11.09
CA ASN A 155 -11.26 -17.51 11.49
C ASN A 155 -9.99 -17.79 10.68
N SER A 156 -9.50 -16.81 9.92
CA SER A 156 -8.25 -16.96 9.19
C SER A 156 -7.06 -16.90 10.13
N VAL A 157 -6.14 -17.85 9.95
CA VAL A 157 -4.82 -17.81 10.55
C VAL A 157 -3.84 -17.42 9.45
N ALA A 158 -3.06 -16.37 9.70
CA ALA A 158 -2.04 -15.89 8.79
C ALA A 158 -0.63 -16.21 9.32
N ALA A 159 0.31 -16.26 8.40
CA ALA A 159 1.74 -16.30 8.66
C ALA A 159 2.41 -15.20 7.84
N VAL A 160 3.51 -14.64 8.38
CA VAL A 160 4.38 -13.72 7.68
C VAL A 160 5.75 -14.36 7.58
N SER A 161 6.29 -14.40 6.36
CA SER A 161 7.64 -14.86 6.07
C SER A 161 8.41 -13.72 5.42
N ALA A 162 9.66 -13.53 5.81
CA ALA A 162 10.56 -12.51 5.29
C ALA A 162 11.91 -13.13 4.93
N LEU A 163 12.52 -12.67 3.83
CA LEU A 163 13.84 -13.05 3.35
C LEU A 163 14.61 -11.80 2.99
N GLY A 164 15.75 -11.58 3.63
CA GLY A 164 16.67 -10.49 3.37
C GLY A 164 16.10 -9.08 3.54
N VAL A 165 16.97 -8.13 3.92
CA VAL A 165 16.74 -6.70 3.65
C VAL A 165 17.61 -6.37 2.45
N GLU A 166 17.02 -6.27 1.26
CA GLU A 166 17.77 -5.84 0.08
C GLU A 166 17.95 -4.31 0.15
N ILE A 167 19.18 -3.87 0.43
CA ILE A 167 19.52 -2.44 0.56
C ILE A 167 19.62 -1.82 -0.83
N VAL A 168 18.56 -1.18 -1.29
CA VAL A 168 18.66 -0.24 -2.43
C VAL A 168 19.11 1.11 -1.86
N LYS A 169 20.42 1.40 -1.88
CA LYS A 169 20.94 2.74 -1.56
C LYS A 169 20.41 3.75 -2.58
N ALA A 170 19.32 4.44 -2.28
CA ALA A 170 18.96 5.68 -2.96
C ALA A 170 19.79 6.81 -2.34
N GLN A 171 20.77 7.33 -3.09
CA GLN A 171 21.47 8.55 -2.71
C GLN A 171 20.48 9.73 -2.80
N THR A 172 20.00 10.21 -1.66
CA THR A 172 19.50 11.57 -1.53
C THR A 172 20.43 12.34 -0.59
N LYS A 173 20.90 13.50 -1.06
CA LYS A 173 21.82 14.38 -0.34
C LYS A 173 21.28 14.68 1.06
N TRP A 174 21.89 14.08 2.07
CA TRP A 174 21.71 14.46 3.47
C TRP A 174 22.15 15.92 3.64
N ARG A 175 21.21 16.81 3.95
CA ARG A 175 21.51 18.13 4.50
C ARG A 175 21.01 18.13 5.94
N PRO A 176 21.87 18.32 6.95
CA PRO A 176 21.40 18.54 8.31
C PRO A 176 20.70 19.89 8.31
N LYS A 177 19.42 19.91 8.67
CA LYS A 177 18.80 21.12 9.20
C LYS A 177 18.56 20.86 10.68
N TYR A 178 18.91 21.87 11.48
CA TYR A 178 18.96 21.93 12.95
C TYR A 178 20.31 21.59 13.57
N THR A 179 21.25 22.53 13.40
CA THR A 179 22.16 22.92 14.49
C THR A 179 21.62 24.22 15.11
N ARG A 180 21.29 24.10 16.41
CA ARG A 180 20.72 25.07 17.36
C ARG A 180 19.25 25.46 17.20
#